data_AF-A0A8S7P0V2-F1
#
_entry.id   AF-A0A8S7P0V2-F1
#
_cell.length_a   1.000
_cell.length_b   1.000
_cell.length_c   1.000
_cell.angle_alpha   90.00
_cell.angle_beta   90.00
_cell.angle_gamma   90.00
#
_symmetry.space_group_name_H-M   'P 1'
#
loop_
_entity.id
_entity.type
_entity.pdbx_description
1 polymer ?
#
loop_
_entity_poly.entity_id
_entity_poly.type
_entity_poly.pdbx_seq_one_letter_code
_entity_poly.pdbx_strand_id
1 'polypeptide(L)'
;MSNRYVIEALLRPAVELNTAVVAATAAGVCVTAPWAVALAPSVSYVTAAGFGVLAVVRFRQGMKIIRYRRNLRRLPRYVMSSRQIPVSRQRLFLGRGFRWTQKHTQRLQDTLRPEVAHYLQPGSLYRTARWLEMKTEHSLPWIGQLLRRDSPLNPVRPLPPVGGNPALHGIEPDEQDVTLALGERVGHTIVYGTTRVGKTRLAELLVTQDIRRGDVTIVFDPKGDADLLLRVWAEAHRAGRGDELYIFHLGWPEISARYNAVGRFGRVSEVASRVAGQLSGEGNSAAFREFAWRFVNIVARALVALGERPDYTLIMRYVNNIADLYIRYAGKVISEQMPELENAILNNMNVLGEADVPRTMQNQPDAVRIWAIEVALSSEAGKKLYDPILDGLR
;
A
#
# COMPACT_ATOMS: atom_id res chain seq x y z
N MET A 1 8.95 12.14 -48.63
CA MET A 1 8.11 13.13 -47.92
C MET A 1 8.69 13.33 -46.54
N SER A 2 9.00 14.56 -46.12
CA SER A 2 9.60 14.78 -44.79
C SER A 2 8.53 14.71 -43.70
N ASN A 3 8.82 14.04 -42.58
CA ASN A 3 7.93 13.98 -41.40
C ASN A 3 8.00 15.26 -40.55
N ARG A 4 8.21 16.43 -41.20
CA ARG A 4 8.53 17.70 -40.54
C ARG A 4 7.37 18.70 -40.54
N TYR A 5 6.15 18.19 -40.39
CA TYR A 5 4.99 19.03 -40.07
C TYR A 5 5.03 19.40 -38.59
N VAL A 6 4.85 20.69 -38.29
CA VAL A 6 4.81 21.23 -36.92
C VAL A 6 3.61 20.69 -36.12
N ILE A 7 2.59 20.15 -36.82
CA ILE A 7 1.34 19.63 -36.27
C ILE A 7 1.08 18.23 -36.86
N GLU A 8 1.07 17.17 -36.04
CA GLU A 8 0.79 15.78 -36.47
C GLU A 8 -0.72 15.46 -36.36
N ALA A 9 -1.48 15.65 -37.45
CA ALA A 9 -2.91 15.38 -37.47
C ALA A 9 -3.25 13.88 -37.62
N LEU A 10 -3.45 13.19 -36.48
CA LEU A 10 -3.82 11.76 -36.42
C LEU A 10 -5.33 11.48 -36.29
N LEU A 11 -6.14 12.48 -35.91
CA LEU A 11 -7.60 12.35 -35.75
C LEU A 11 -8.36 12.63 -37.06
N ARG A 12 -8.10 11.82 -38.08
CA ARG A 12 -8.69 11.99 -39.42
C ARG A 12 -9.06 10.65 -40.08
N PRO A 13 -9.80 10.66 -41.22
CA PRO A 13 -9.99 9.46 -42.03
C PRO A 13 -8.65 8.90 -42.51
N ALA A 14 -8.55 7.56 -42.53
CA ALA A 14 -7.35 6.84 -42.97
C ALA A 14 -7.35 6.65 -44.50
N VAL A 15 -7.35 7.77 -45.23
CA VAL A 15 -7.42 7.82 -46.71
C VAL A 15 -6.28 7.07 -47.39
N GLU A 16 -5.17 6.85 -46.69
CA GLU A 16 -4.03 6.04 -47.13
C GLU A 16 -4.44 4.60 -47.45
N LEU A 17 -5.48 4.06 -46.82
CA LEU A 17 -6.00 2.73 -47.15
C LEU A 17 -6.61 2.69 -48.55
N ASN A 18 -7.25 3.77 -49.00
CA ASN A 18 -7.76 3.87 -50.37
C ASN A 18 -6.60 3.85 -51.37
N THR A 19 -5.54 4.62 -51.09
CA THR A 19 -4.31 4.59 -51.90
C THR A 19 -3.64 3.20 -51.87
N ALA A 20 -3.67 2.51 -50.73
CA ALA A 20 -3.11 1.16 -50.61
C ALA A 20 -3.90 0.15 -51.45
N VAL A 21 -5.23 0.19 -51.42
CA VAL A 21 -6.09 -0.66 -52.25
C VAL A 21 -5.89 -0.36 -53.74
N VAL A 22 -5.92 0.91 -54.15
CA VAL A 22 -5.70 1.28 -55.56
C VAL A 22 -4.31 0.85 -56.05
N ALA A 23 -3.26 1.03 -55.25
CA ALA A 23 -1.92 0.57 -55.60
C ALA A 23 -1.81 -0.96 -55.63
N ALA A 24 -2.47 -1.68 -54.72
CA ALA A 24 -2.50 -3.15 -54.74
C ALA A 24 -3.24 -3.68 -55.99
N THR A 25 -4.37 -3.08 -56.37
CA THR A 25 -5.09 -3.42 -57.60
C THR A 25 -4.25 -3.10 -58.84
N ALA A 26 -3.58 -1.95 -58.89
CA ALA A 26 -2.68 -1.59 -60.00
C ALA A 26 -1.50 -2.56 -60.12
N ALA A 27 -0.89 -2.97 -59.00
CA ALA A 27 0.13 -4.01 -58.98
C ALA A 27 -0.40 -5.35 -59.51
N GLY A 28 -1.60 -5.76 -59.08
CA GLY A 28 -2.28 -6.96 -59.56
C GLY A 28 -2.50 -6.94 -61.08
N VAL A 29 -3.04 -5.85 -61.63
CA VAL A 29 -3.25 -5.68 -63.08
C VAL A 29 -1.93 -5.72 -63.86
N CYS A 30 -0.86 -5.10 -63.35
CA CYS A 30 0.46 -5.19 -64.00
C CYS A 30 1.03 -6.62 -64.01
N VAL A 31 0.66 -7.48 -63.06
CA VAL A 31 1.08 -8.91 -63.05
C VAL A 31 0.19 -9.76 -63.96
N THR A 32 -1.13 -9.58 -63.93
CA THR A 32 -2.08 -10.47 -64.62
C THR A 32 -2.42 -10.05 -66.05
N ALA A 33 -2.36 -8.75 -66.36
CA ALA A 33 -2.68 -8.20 -67.67
C ALA A 33 -1.73 -7.05 -68.08
N PRO A 34 -0.41 -7.31 -68.31
CA PRO A 34 0.54 -6.31 -68.80
C PRO A 34 0.06 -5.56 -70.07
N TRP A 35 -0.65 -6.28 -70.94
CA TRP A 35 -1.24 -5.77 -72.18
C TRP A 35 -2.29 -4.68 -71.94
N ALA A 36 -3.05 -4.74 -70.85
CA ALA A 36 -4.07 -3.74 -70.51
C ALA A 36 -3.46 -2.40 -70.05
N VAL A 37 -2.17 -2.38 -69.71
CA VAL A 37 -1.40 -1.19 -69.30
C VAL A 37 -0.43 -0.75 -70.42
N ALA A 38 -0.45 -1.40 -71.58
CA ALA A 38 0.47 -1.18 -72.70
C ALA A 38 1.97 -1.22 -72.33
N LEU A 39 2.33 -2.06 -71.34
CA LEU A 39 3.73 -2.23 -70.89
C LEU A 39 4.31 -3.56 -71.38
N ALA A 40 5.58 -3.54 -71.80
CA ALA A 40 6.36 -4.76 -72.01
C ALA A 40 6.42 -5.58 -70.69
N PRO A 41 6.33 -6.93 -70.71
CA PRO A 41 6.21 -7.74 -69.49
C PRO A 41 7.29 -7.46 -68.43
N SER A 42 8.56 -7.30 -68.84
CA SER A 42 9.67 -6.95 -67.95
C SER A 42 9.47 -5.61 -67.22
N VAL A 43 9.03 -4.58 -67.94
CA VAL A 43 8.70 -3.26 -67.38
C VAL A 43 7.47 -3.36 -66.48
N SER A 44 6.47 -4.15 -66.88
CA SER A 44 5.25 -4.36 -66.11
C SER A 44 5.51 -5.00 -64.74
N TYR A 45 6.41 -5.98 -64.65
CA TYR A 45 6.81 -6.56 -63.36
C TYR A 45 7.55 -5.57 -62.45
N VAL A 46 8.42 -4.72 -63.00
CA VAL A 46 9.08 -3.65 -62.23
C VAL A 46 8.06 -2.62 -61.73
N THR A 47 7.11 -2.22 -62.57
CA THR A 47 6.01 -1.32 -62.20
C THR A 47 5.09 -1.96 -61.14
N ALA A 48 4.78 -3.26 -61.26
CA ALA A 48 4.03 -4.01 -60.27
C ALA A 48 4.74 -4.02 -58.90
N ALA A 49 6.05 -4.23 -58.88
CA ALA A 49 6.85 -4.18 -57.64
C ALA A 49 6.81 -2.78 -57.01
N GLY A 50 6.93 -1.72 -57.82
CA GLY A 50 6.80 -0.33 -57.36
C GLY A 50 5.44 -0.03 -56.73
N PHE A 51 4.34 -0.46 -57.39
CA PHE A 51 2.99 -0.34 -56.84
C PHE A 51 2.78 -1.20 -55.58
N GLY A 52 3.34 -2.42 -55.52
CA GLY A 52 3.30 -3.29 -54.36
C GLY A 52 4.00 -2.67 -53.13
N VAL A 53 5.17 -2.08 -53.32
CA VAL A 53 5.88 -1.33 -52.27
C VAL A 53 5.04 -0.13 -51.80
N LEU A 54 4.48 0.64 -52.73
CA LEU A 54 3.59 1.76 -52.40
C LEU A 54 2.37 1.30 -51.59
N ALA A 55 1.74 0.20 -52.00
CA ALA A 55 0.59 -0.39 -51.31
C ALA A 55 0.93 -0.77 -49.86
N VAL A 56 2.05 -1.47 -49.64
CA VAL A 56 2.51 -1.85 -48.29
C VAL A 56 2.83 -0.62 -47.42
N VAL A 57 3.49 0.39 -47.98
CA VAL A 57 3.81 1.64 -47.24
C VAL A 57 2.54 2.39 -46.86
N ARG A 58 1.60 2.56 -47.80
CA ARG A 58 0.31 3.24 -47.55
C ARG A 58 -0.58 2.46 -46.59
N PHE A 59 -0.60 1.12 -46.69
CA PHE A 59 -1.30 0.27 -45.74
C PHE A 59 -0.77 0.46 -44.31
N ARG A 60 0.55 0.44 -44.12
CA ARG A 60 1.18 0.71 -42.81
C ARG A 60 0.81 2.09 -42.25
N GLN A 61 0.78 3.13 -43.10
CA GLN A 61 0.35 4.48 -42.71
C GLN A 61 -1.12 4.52 -42.25
N GLY A 62 -2.04 3.95 -43.04
CA GLY A 62 -3.46 3.88 -42.69
C GLY A 62 -3.72 3.06 -41.42
N MET A 63 -2.98 1.95 -41.24
CA MET A 63 -3.04 1.13 -40.02
C MET A 63 -2.52 1.86 -38.78
N LYS A 64 -1.52 2.76 -38.89
CA LYS A 64 -1.10 3.64 -37.78
C LYS A 64 -2.28 4.51 -37.30
N ILE A 65 -3.03 5.11 -38.23
CA ILE A 65 -4.19 5.96 -37.93
C ILE A 65 -5.34 5.15 -37.32
N ILE A 66 -5.58 3.91 -37.80
CA ILE A 66 -6.55 3.00 -37.16
C ILE A 66 -6.11 2.60 -35.74
N ARG A 67 -4.84 2.21 -35.54
CA ARG A 67 -4.30 1.83 -34.22
C ARG A 67 -4.44 2.98 -33.23
N TYR A 68 -4.08 4.21 -33.62
CA TYR A 68 -4.21 5.41 -32.80
C TYR A 68 -5.67 5.64 -32.36
N ARG A 69 -6.61 5.68 -33.31
CA ARG A 69 -8.05 5.85 -33.01
C ARG A 69 -8.61 4.72 -32.14
N ARG A 70 -8.15 3.48 -32.33
CA ARG A 70 -8.53 2.35 -31.46
C ARG A 70 -8.02 2.54 -30.03
N ASN A 71 -6.79 3.02 -29.87
CA ASN A 71 -6.15 3.27 -28.57
C ASN A 71 -6.91 4.31 -27.75
N LEU A 72 -7.36 5.39 -28.40
CA LEU A 72 -8.17 6.45 -27.78
C LEU A 72 -9.57 6.00 -27.33
N ARG A 73 -10.18 5.02 -28.01
CA ARG A 73 -11.49 4.44 -27.60
C ARG A 73 -11.35 3.39 -26.51
N ARG A 74 -10.27 2.62 -26.55
CA ARG A 74 -10.07 1.41 -25.73
C ARG A 74 -8.60 1.26 -25.39
N LEU A 75 -8.28 1.44 -24.11
CA LEU A 75 -6.95 1.15 -23.58
C LEU A 75 -6.55 -0.31 -23.85
N PRO A 76 -5.29 -0.57 -24.22
CA PRO A 76 -4.72 -1.92 -24.21
C PRO A 76 -4.86 -2.52 -22.81
N ARG A 77 -5.27 -3.80 -22.73
CA ARG A 77 -5.35 -4.51 -21.46
C ARG A 77 -3.93 -4.89 -21.02
N TYR A 78 -3.27 -4.05 -20.22
CA TYR A 78 -1.98 -4.37 -19.61
C TYR A 78 -2.19 -5.35 -18.44
N VAL A 79 -1.53 -6.50 -18.50
CA VAL A 79 -1.52 -7.53 -17.45
C VAL A 79 -0.10 -8.05 -17.36
N MET A 80 0.40 -8.19 -16.14
CA MET A 80 1.68 -8.85 -15.87
C MET A 80 1.53 -9.84 -14.73
N SER A 81 2.14 -11.01 -14.87
CA SER A 81 2.35 -11.91 -13.74
C SER A 81 3.43 -11.34 -12.82
N SER A 82 3.43 -11.74 -11.55
CA SER A 82 4.45 -11.27 -10.60
C SER A 82 5.88 -11.56 -11.09
N ARG A 83 6.12 -12.69 -11.75
CA ARG A 83 7.45 -13.06 -12.30
C ARG A 83 7.96 -12.10 -13.38
N GLN A 84 7.06 -11.37 -14.05
CA GLN A 84 7.40 -10.39 -15.08
C GLN A 84 7.66 -8.98 -14.54
N ILE A 85 7.50 -8.75 -13.22
CA ILE A 85 7.85 -7.46 -12.60
C ILE A 85 9.39 -7.31 -12.62
N PRO A 86 9.95 -6.31 -13.33
CA PRO A 86 11.39 -6.12 -13.41
C PRO A 86 11.94 -5.59 -12.08
N VAL A 87 13.12 -6.05 -11.69
CA VAL A 87 13.84 -5.66 -10.47
C VAL A 87 15.27 -5.25 -10.87
N SER A 88 15.81 -4.14 -10.36
CA SER A 88 16.91 -3.44 -11.05
C SER A 88 18.15 -3.05 -10.21
N ARG A 89 18.10 -3.05 -8.87
CA ARG A 89 19.12 -2.45 -7.96
C ARG A 89 19.46 -0.95 -8.16
N GLN A 90 19.03 -0.28 -9.25
CA GLN A 90 19.19 1.17 -9.46
C GLN A 90 17.87 1.91 -9.73
N ARG A 91 16.90 1.22 -10.36
CA ARG A 91 15.58 1.75 -10.72
C ARG A 91 14.46 1.03 -9.97
N LEU A 92 13.32 1.71 -9.90
CA LEU A 92 12.04 1.20 -9.42
C LEU A 92 11.03 1.35 -10.57
N PHE A 93 10.51 0.24 -11.07
CA PHE A 93 9.46 0.23 -12.09
C PHE A 93 8.14 0.73 -11.49
N LEU A 94 7.40 1.52 -12.25
CA LEU A 94 6.11 2.09 -11.85
C LEU A 94 4.95 1.60 -12.73
N GLY A 95 5.23 1.17 -13.97
CA GLY A 95 4.23 0.78 -14.95
C GLY A 95 4.61 1.18 -16.37
N ARG A 96 3.62 1.18 -17.26
CA ARG A 96 3.75 1.61 -18.66
C ARG A 96 3.28 3.06 -18.83
N GLY A 97 3.93 3.78 -19.73
CA GLY A 97 3.61 5.17 -20.05
C GLY A 97 4.64 5.77 -20.99
N PHE A 98 4.78 7.10 -20.99
CA PHE A 98 5.69 7.81 -21.89
C PHE A 98 6.11 9.14 -21.26
N ARG A 99 7.24 9.70 -21.70
CA ARG A 99 7.65 11.05 -21.31
C ARG A 99 6.66 12.05 -21.90
N TRP A 100 5.91 12.76 -21.06
CA TRP A 100 5.04 13.83 -21.53
C TRP A 100 5.84 14.95 -22.20
N THR A 101 5.32 15.48 -23.30
CA THR A 101 5.94 16.54 -24.12
C THR A 101 4.83 17.35 -24.82
N GLN A 102 5.19 18.47 -25.46
CA GLN A 102 4.23 19.32 -26.16
C GLN A 102 3.36 18.56 -27.19
N LYS A 103 3.93 17.56 -27.87
CA LYS A 103 3.23 16.63 -28.77
C LYS A 103 2.06 15.93 -28.08
N HIS A 104 2.24 15.51 -26.83
CA HIS A 104 1.21 14.82 -26.04
C HIS A 104 0.12 15.78 -25.57
N THR A 105 0.49 16.98 -25.11
CA THR A 105 -0.45 18.07 -24.80
C THR A 105 -1.33 18.39 -26.00
N GLN A 106 -0.73 18.57 -27.19
CA GLN A 106 -1.45 18.84 -28.42
C GLN A 106 -2.38 17.68 -28.80
N ARG A 107 -1.88 16.44 -28.82
CA ARG A 107 -2.70 15.26 -29.13
C ARG A 107 -3.90 15.13 -28.18
N LEU A 108 -3.73 15.44 -26.90
CA LEU A 108 -4.83 15.45 -25.93
C LEU A 108 -5.82 16.58 -26.22
N GLN A 109 -5.34 17.80 -26.46
CA GLN A 109 -6.20 18.95 -26.76
C GLN A 109 -7.01 18.74 -28.06
N ASP A 110 -6.42 18.10 -29.07
CA ASP A 110 -7.13 17.73 -30.29
C ASP A 110 -8.29 16.76 -30.02
N THR A 111 -8.21 15.88 -29.01
CA THR A 111 -9.33 15.00 -28.64
C THR A 111 -10.55 15.73 -28.05
N LEU A 112 -10.38 16.99 -27.62
CA LEU A 112 -11.45 17.81 -27.04
C LEU A 112 -12.29 18.53 -28.12
N ARG A 113 -11.87 18.51 -29.40
CA ARG A 113 -12.62 19.17 -30.48
C ARG A 113 -13.92 18.40 -30.77
N PRO A 114 -15.09 19.07 -30.90
CA PRO A 114 -16.35 18.39 -31.20
C PRO A 114 -16.32 17.56 -32.49
N GLU A 115 -15.62 18.07 -33.51
CA GLU A 115 -15.42 17.47 -34.84
C GLU A 115 -14.93 16.02 -34.80
N VAL A 116 -14.10 15.68 -33.80
CA VAL A 116 -13.44 14.38 -33.66
C VAL A 116 -14.04 13.52 -32.55
N ALA A 117 -15.09 13.99 -31.87
CA ALA A 117 -15.74 13.26 -30.76
C ALA A 117 -16.23 11.86 -31.19
N HIS A 118 -16.66 11.70 -32.44
CA HIS A 118 -17.03 10.41 -33.02
C HIS A 118 -15.85 9.41 -33.09
N TYR A 119 -14.60 9.86 -33.08
CA TYR A 119 -13.42 8.98 -32.97
C TYR A 119 -13.16 8.52 -31.53
N LEU A 120 -13.64 9.21 -30.50
CA LEU A 120 -13.49 8.81 -29.10
C LEU A 120 -14.70 8.03 -28.56
N GLN A 121 -15.91 8.40 -28.98
CA GLN A 121 -17.13 7.79 -28.47
C GLN A 121 -17.34 6.36 -29.03
N PRO A 122 -18.00 5.46 -28.26
CA PRO A 122 -18.39 4.15 -28.76
C PRO A 122 -19.41 4.26 -29.91
N GLY A 123 -19.18 3.46 -30.96
CA GLY A 123 -20.06 3.40 -32.13
C GLY A 123 -21.47 2.89 -31.80
N SER A 124 -22.42 3.10 -32.72
CA SER A 124 -23.80 2.62 -32.60
C SER A 124 -23.88 1.14 -32.24
N LEU A 125 -23.18 0.26 -32.97
CA LEU A 125 -23.12 -1.18 -32.72
C LEU A 125 -22.71 -1.53 -31.28
N TYR A 126 -21.74 -0.81 -30.70
CA TYR A 126 -21.34 -1.04 -29.31
C TYR A 126 -22.45 -0.61 -28.34
N ARG A 127 -23.06 0.56 -28.57
CA ARG A 127 -24.18 1.05 -27.73
C ARG A 127 -25.39 0.11 -27.79
N THR A 128 -25.75 -0.37 -28.99
CA THR A 128 -26.80 -1.38 -29.18
C THR A 128 -26.46 -2.69 -28.48
N ALA A 129 -25.21 -3.16 -28.55
CA ALA A 129 -24.78 -4.36 -27.82
C ALA A 129 -24.91 -4.19 -26.29
N ARG A 130 -24.47 -3.07 -25.72
CA ARG A 130 -24.63 -2.80 -24.28
C ARG A 130 -26.11 -2.71 -23.87
N TRP A 131 -26.97 -2.12 -24.71
CA TRP A 131 -28.41 -2.04 -24.49
C TRP A 131 -29.10 -3.41 -24.56
N LEU A 132 -28.71 -4.25 -25.53
CA LEU A 132 -29.18 -5.64 -25.63
C LEU A 132 -28.79 -6.42 -24.38
N GLU A 133 -27.53 -6.34 -23.93
CA GLU A 133 -27.08 -7.02 -22.70
C GLU A 133 -27.91 -6.67 -21.46
N MET A 134 -28.37 -5.42 -21.32
CA MET A 134 -29.28 -5.02 -20.24
C MET A 134 -30.69 -5.58 -20.43
N LYS A 135 -31.23 -5.52 -21.65
CA LYS A 135 -32.59 -6.03 -21.93
C LYS A 135 -32.72 -7.55 -21.89
N THR A 136 -31.67 -8.29 -22.23
CA THR A 136 -31.67 -9.76 -22.27
C THR A 136 -31.14 -10.40 -20.99
N GLU A 137 -30.84 -9.62 -19.95
CA GLU A 137 -30.19 -10.09 -18.72
C GLU A 137 -30.95 -11.27 -18.06
N HIS A 138 -32.27 -11.18 -17.97
CA HIS A 138 -33.11 -12.23 -17.38
C HIS A 138 -33.73 -13.18 -18.42
N SER A 139 -33.98 -12.73 -19.64
CA SER A 139 -34.73 -13.49 -20.65
C SER A 139 -33.85 -14.38 -21.54
N LEU A 140 -32.68 -13.89 -21.96
CA LEU A 140 -31.78 -14.59 -22.89
C LEU A 140 -30.31 -14.36 -22.48
N PRO A 141 -29.89 -14.88 -21.30
CA PRO A 141 -28.58 -14.60 -20.72
C PRO A 141 -27.39 -15.03 -21.61
N TRP A 142 -27.58 -16.02 -22.49
CA TRP A 142 -26.57 -16.47 -23.45
C TRP A 142 -26.18 -15.39 -24.46
N ILE A 143 -27.13 -14.51 -24.87
CA ILE A 143 -26.85 -13.35 -25.73
C ILE A 143 -25.92 -12.39 -24.99
N GLY A 144 -26.24 -12.13 -23.71
CA GLY A 144 -25.41 -11.32 -22.83
C GLY A 144 -23.99 -11.86 -22.69
N GLN A 145 -23.84 -13.17 -22.47
CA GLN A 145 -22.54 -13.84 -22.39
C GLN A 145 -21.73 -13.74 -23.70
N LEU A 146 -22.38 -13.90 -24.85
CA LEU A 146 -21.73 -13.77 -26.16
C LEU A 146 -21.22 -12.35 -26.41
N LEU A 147 -22.05 -11.33 -26.16
CA LEU A 147 -21.70 -9.92 -26.33
C LEU A 147 -20.63 -9.45 -25.32
N ARG A 148 -20.62 -10.02 -24.11
CA ARG A 148 -19.61 -9.77 -23.06
C ARG A 148 -18.28 -10.50 -23.27
N ARG A 149 -18.17 -11.45 -24.23
CA ARG A 149 -16.96 -12.27 -24.41
C ARG A 149 -15.73 -11.41 -24.72
N ASP A 150 -14.71 -11.49 -23.86
CA ASP A 150 -13.48 -10.66 -23.89
C ASP A 150 -12.47 -11.09 -24.98
N SER A 151 -12.93 -11.28 -26.22
CA SER A 151 -12.13 -11.83 -27.34
C SER A 151 -11.71 -10.74 -28.35
N PRO A 152 -10.48 -10.76 -28.91
CA PRO A 152 -10.09 -9.90 -30.03
C PRO A 152 -10.99 -9.99 -31.27
N LEU A 153 -11.70 -11.11 -31.45
CA LEU A 153 -12.64 -11.35 -32.55
C LEU A 153 -14.04 -10.72 -32.30
N ASN A 154 -14.34 -10.28 -31.08
CA ASN A 154 -15.62 -9.65 -30.76
C ASN A 154 -15.56 -8.14 -31.13
N PRO A 155 -16.32 -7.67 -32.15
CA PRO A 155 -16.28 -6.27 -32.58
C PRO A 155 -16.92 -5.31 -31.56
N VAL A 156 -17.75 -5.82 -30.65
CA VAL A 156 -18.44 -5.07 -29.59
C VAL A 156 -17.94 -5.42 -28.18
N ARG A 157 -16.76 -6.05 -28.10
CA ARG A 157 -16.06 -6.48 -26.87
C ARG A 157 -16.12 -5.39 -25.78
N PRO A 158 -16.53 -5.71 -24.53
CA PRO A 158 -16.63 -4.73 -23.45
C PRO A 158 -15.33 -3.92 -23.28
N LEU A 159 -15.42 -2.65 -22.94
CA LEU A 159 -14.25 -1.88 -22.50
C LEU A 159 -13.62 -2.55 -21.26
N PRO A 160 -12.28 -2.46 -21.09
CA PRO A 160 -11.63 -3.00 -19.89
C PRO A 160 -12.20 -2.32 -18.62
N PRO A 161 -12.32 -3.03 -17.48
CA PRO A 161 -12.89 -2.50 -16.24
C PRO A 161 -11.89 -1.60 -15.49
N VAL A 162 -11.21 -0.73 -16.21
CA VAL A 162 -10.32 0.32 -15.68
C VAL A 162 -11.03 1.66 -15.85
N GLY A 163 -11.14 2.43 -14.78
CA GLY A 163 -11.73 3.77 -14.81
C GLY A 163 -10.79 4.81 -15.42
N GLY A 164 -11.22 6.08 -15.39
CA GLY A 164 -10.47 7.21 -15.92
C GLY A 164 -10.76 7.48 -17.40
N ASN A 165 -9.95 8.35 -18.00
CA ASN A 165 -10.10 8.76 -19.40
C ASN A 165 -9.13 7.98 -20.31
N PRO A 166 -9.62 7.11 -21.23
CA PRO A 166 -8.78 6.38 -22.18
C PRO A 166 -7.88 7.27 -23.04
N ALA A 167 -8.22 8.54 -23.26
CA ALA A 167 -7.39 9.44 -24.05
C ALA A 167 -6.01 9.69 -23.42
N LEU A 168 -5.89 9.70 -22.08
CA LEU A 168 -4.64 10.06 -21.38
C LEU A 168 -3.47 9.14 -21.71
N HIS A 169 -3.71 7.84 -21.79
CA HIS A 169 -2.75 6.86 -22.33
C HIS A 169 -2.93 6.67 -23.85
N GLY A 170 -4.17 6.80 -24.34
CA GLY A 170 -4.55 6.59 -25.74
C GLY A 170 -3.76 7.43 -26.74
N ILE A 171 -3.36 8.66 -26.36
CA ILE A 171 -2.59 9.59 -27.18
C ILE A 171 -1.15 9.15 -27.49
N GLU A 172 -0.58 8.12 -26.87
CA GLU A 172 0.67 7.53 -27.35
C GLU A 172 0.59 5.99 -27.37
N PRO A 173 0.33 5.38 -28.54
CA PRO A 173 0.18 3.92 -28.66
C PRO A 173 1.45 3.11 -28.38
N ASP A 174 2.62 3.75 -28.40
CA ASP A 174 3.92 3.13 -28.23
C ASP A 174 4.52 3.53 -26.86
N GLU A 175 3.82 3.10 -25.80
CA GLU A 175 4.28 3.21 -24.42
C GLU A 175 5.60 2.47 -24.19
N GLN A 176 6.29 2.84 -23.12
CA GLN A 176 7.55 2.29 -22.64
C GLN A 176 7.50 2.14 -21.10
N ASP A 177 8.49 1.45 -20.54
CA ASP A 177 8.56 1.25 -19.09
C ASP A 177 8.92 2.57 -18.39
N VAL A 178 8.13 2.93 -17.38
CA VAL A 178 8.34 4.12 -16.55
C VAL A 178 9.02 3.68 -15.26
N THR A 179 10.13 4.33 -14.92
CA THR A 179 10.92 4.01 -13.72
C THR A 179 11.36 5.25 -12.96
N LEU A 180 11.29 5.20 -11.63
CA LEU A 180 11.92 6.15 -10.71
C LEU A 180 13.38 5.71 -10.44
N ALA A 181 14.30 6.65 -10.14
CA ALA A 181 15.61 6.26 -9.61
C ALA A 181 15.49 5.92 -8.12
N LEU A 182 16.16 4.87 -7.63
CA LEU A 182 16.04 4.47 -6.23
C LEU A 182 16.55 5.54 -5.26
N GLY A 183 17.60 6.29 -5.65
CA GLY A 183 18.12 7.40 -4.85
C GLY A 183 17.11 8.53 -4.62
N GLU A 184 16.13 8.71 -5.53
CA GLU A 184 15.08 9.73 -5.38
C GLU A 184 14.05 9.36 -4.29
N ARG A 185 13.94 8.07 -3.91
CA ARG A 185 12.99 7.60 -2.88
C ARG A 185 13.27 8.14 -1.48
N VAL A 186 14.47 8.66 -1.22
CA VAL A 186 14.82 9.34 0.04
C VAL A 186 13.97 10.60 0.23
N GLY A 187 13.54 11.25 -0.85
CA GLY A 187 12.57 12.37 -0.81
C GLY A 187 11.12 11.97 -0.52
N HIS A 188 10.88 10.69 -0.22
CA HIS A 188 9.56 10.06 -0.04
C HIS A 188 8.68 10.12 -1.29
N THR A 189 7.50 9.48 -1.25
CA THR A 189 6.55 9.47 -2.37
C THR A 189 5.14 9.35 -1.84
N ILE A 190 4.26 10.24 -2.26
CA ILE A 190 2.84 10.23 -1.92
C ILE A 190 2.00 9.85 -3.15
N VAL A 191 1.08 8.88 -2.97
CA VAL A 191 0.22 8.36 -4.05
C VAL A 191 -1.22 8.77 -3.78
N TYR A 192 -1.67 9.81 -4.47
CA TYR A 192 -3.06 10.28 -4.41
C TYR A 192 -4.00 9.45 -5.29
N GLY A 193 -5.27 9.44 -4.94
CA GLY A 193 -6.34 8.81 -5.74
C GLY A 193 -7.53 8.38 -4.87
N THR A 194 -8.69 8.17 -5.49
CA THR A 194 -9.90 7.68 -4.80
C THR A 194 -9.85 6.16 -4.55
N THR A 195 -10.93 5.54 -4.09
CA THR A 195 -11.03 4.08 -3.99
C THR A 195 -11.08 3.44 -5.38
N ARG A 196 -10.59 2.19 -5.52
CA ARG A 196 -10.57 1.39 -6.76
C ARG A 196 -9.74 1.95 -7.95
N VAL A 197 -9.04 3.09 -7.84
CA VAL A 197 -8.18 3.63 -8.93
C VAL A 197 -6.80 2.96 -9.08
N GLY A 198 -6.54 1.87 -8.37
CA GLY A 198 -5.28 1.11 -8.50
C GLY A 198 -4.22 1.34 -7.42
N LYS A 199 -4.47 2.14 -6.37
CA LYS A 199 -3.49 2.39 -5.29
C LYS A 199 -2.90 1.10 -4.69
N THR A 200 -3.72 0.11 -4.34
CA THR A 200 -3.23 -1.19 -3.83
C THR A 200 -2.37 -1.92 -4.86
N ARG A 201 -2.75 -1.90 -6.15
CA ARG A 201 -1.99 -2.57 -7.22
C ARG A 201 -0.64 -1.91 -7.48
N LEU A 202 -0.53 -0.59 -7.30
CA LEU A 202 0.77 0.09 -7.28
C LEU A 202 1.57 -0.33 -6.03
N ALA A 203 0.96 -0.35 -4.84
CA ALA A 203 1.64 -0.78 -3.62
C ALA A 203 2.19 -2.22 -3.74
N GLU A 204 1.40 -3.17 -4.23
CA GLU A 204 1.86 -4.53 -4.54
C GLU A 204 3.06 -4.55 -5.48
N LEU A 205 3.05 -3.73 -6.53
CA LEU A 205 4.11 -3.66 -7.53
C LEU A 205 5.41 -3.05 -6.97
N LEU A 206 5.32 -2.09 -6.06
CA LEU A 206 6.47 -1.52 -5.35
C LEU A 206 7.03 -2.52 -4.32
N VAL A 207 6.17 -3.04 -3.44
CA VAL A 207 6.50 -4.02 -2.39
C VAL A 207 7.12 -5.28 -2.98
N THR A 208 6.60 -5.79 -4.10
CA THR A 208 7.19 -6.95 -4.79
C THR A 208 8.63 -6.70 -5.25
N GLN A 209 8.93 -5.49 -5.76
CA GLN A 209 10.28 -5.16 -6.19
C GLN A 209 11.24 -5.04 -5.02
N ASP A 210 10.80 -4.44 -3.91
CA ASP A 210 11.63 -4.17 -2.74
C ASP A 210 11.99 -5.48 -2.01
N ILE A 211 10.99 -6.35 -1.77
CA ILE A 211 11.20 -7.69 -1.21
C ILE A 211 12.25 -8.48 -2.03
N ARG A 212 12.09 -8.49 -3.36
CA ARG A 212 12.99 -9.20 -4.29
C ARG A 212 14.37 -8.58 -4.46
N ARG A 213 14.53 -7.29 -4.16
CA ARG A 213 15.83 -6.61 -4.20
C ARG A 213 16.70 -6.98 -2.99
N GLY A 214 16.07 -7.48 -1.92
CA GLY A 214 16.67 -7.68 -0.60
C GLY A 214 16.40 -6.51 0.36
N ASP A 215 15.55 -5.55 -0.01
CA ASP A 215 15.30 -4.36 0.80
C ASP A 215 14.48 -4.73 2.07
N VAL A 216 14.72 -4.01 3.17
CA VAL A 216 13.84 -4.07 4.35
C VAL A 216 12.53 -3.39 4.00
N THR A 217 11.45 -4.17 3.93
CA THR A 217 10.15 -3.71 3.44
C THR A 217 9.13 -3.78 4.56
N ILE A 218 8.66 -2.62 5.05
CA ILE A 218 7.62 -2.53 6.08
C ILE A 218 6.31 -2.06 5.41
N VAL A 219 5.23 -2.81 5.61
CA VAL A 219 3.92 -2.53 5.00
C VAL A 219 2.89 -2.29 6.09
N PHE A 220 2.29 -1.11 6.11
CA PHE A 220 1.13 -0.80 6.95
C PHE A 220 -0.12 -0.79 6.07
N ASP A 221 -1.04 -1.73 6.32
CA ASP A 221 -2.34 -1.74 5.67
C ASP A 221 -3.48 -1.65 6.68
N PRO A 222 -4.09 -0.45 6.86
CA PRO A 222 -5.20 -0.26 7.79
C PRO A 222 -6.53 -0.86 7.28
N LYS A 223 -6.56 -1.49 6.09
CA LYS A 223 -7.79 -2.07 5.51
C LYS A 223 -7.92 -3.58 5.66
N GLY A 224 -6.82 -4.29 5.93
CA GLY A 224 -6.81 -5.75 5.91
C GLY A 224 -7.05 -6.33 4.50
N ASP A 225 -6.41 -5.74 3.48
CA ASP A 225 -6.46 -6.20 2.09
C ASP A 225 -5.72 -7.54 1.95
N ALA A 226 -6.50 -8.62 1.88
CA ALA A 226 -5.98 -9.99 1.81
C ALA A 226 -5.12 -10.23 0.56
N ASP A 227 -5.38 -9.57 -0.58
CA ASP A 227 -4.55 -9.68 -1.78
C ASP A 227 -3.14 -9.14 -1.52
N LEU A 228 -3.02 -8.03 -0.78
CA LEU A 228 -1.74 -7.43 -0.42
C LEU A 228 -0.96 -8.30 0.59
N LEU A 229 -1.63 -8.86 1.59
CA LEU A 229 -1.01 -9.80 2.55
C LEU A 229 -0.50 -11.06 1.84
N LEU A 230 -1.33 -11.67 0.98
CA LEU A 230 -0.96 -12.83 0.18
C LEU A 230 0.17 -12.51 -0.80
N ARG A 231 0.23 -11.29 -1.36
CA ARG A 231 1.35 -10.82 -2.18
C ARG A 231 2.64 -10.77 -1.36
N VAL A 232 2.64 -10.10 -0.20
CA VAL A 232 3.82 -10.00 0.68
C VAL A 232 4.33 -11.39 1.04
N TRP A 233 3.45 -12.27 1.52
CA TRP A 233 3.80 -13.64 1.88
C TRP A 233 4.40 -14.40 0.69
N ALA A 234 3.74 -14.39 -0.46
CA ALA A 234 4.18 -15.17 -1.62
C ALA A 234 5.47 -14.62 -2.25
N GLU A 235 5.73 -13.32 -2.19
CA GLU A 235 6.98 -12.74 -2.69
C GLU A 235 8.15 -12.93 -1.72
N ALA A 236 7.93 -12.89 -0.40
CA ALA A 236 8.95 -13.22 0.59
C ALA A 236 9.46 -14.65 0.40
N HIS A 237 8.55 -15.62 0.29
CA HIS A 237 8.91 -17.03 0.05
C HIS A 237 9.59 -17.23 -1.32
N ARG A 238 9.13 -16.55 -2.39
CA ARG A 238 9.80 -16.59 -3.71
C ARG A 238 11.19 -15.97 -3.72
N ALA A 239 11.45 -15.01 -2.83
CA ALA A 239 12.76 -14.39 -2.67
C ALA A 239 13.70 -15.18 -1.74
N GLY A 240 13.25 -16.32 -1.17
CA GLY A 240 14.02 -17.09 -0.19
C GLY A 240 14.07 -16.43 1.20
N ARG A 241 13.17 -15.49 1.49
CA ARG A 241 13.12 -14.68 2.71
C ARG A 241 11.88 -14.99 3.55
N GLY A 242 11.39 -16.23 3.50
CA GLY A 242 10.24 -16.68 4.29
C GLY A 242 10.48 -16.56 5.79
N ASP A 243 11.67 -16.95 6.24
CA ASP A 243 12.08 -16.92 7.66
C ASP A 243 12.32 -15.50 8.21
N GLU A 244 12.41 -14.49 7.34
CA GLU A 244 12.50 -13.07 7.69
C GLU A 244 11.11 -12.38 7.77
N LEU A 245 10.02 -13.09 7.42
CA LEU A 245 8.69 -12.49 7.31
C LEU A 245 7.99 -12.42 8.67
N TYR A 246 7.81 -11.20 9.18
CA TYR A 246 6.96 -10.92 10.33
C TYR A 246 5.63 -10.31 9.89
N ILE A 247 4.52 -10.96 10.26
CA ILE A 247 3.15 -10.47 10.04
C ILE A 247 2.63 -10.00 11.40
N PHE A 248 2.15 -8.76 11.51
CA PHE A 248 1.40 -8.30 12.69
C PHE A 248 -0.05 -8.09 12.30
N HIS A 249 -0.94 -8.93 12.81
CA HIS A 249 -2.37 -8.88 12.54
C HIS A 249 -3.17 -8.87 13.85
N LEU A 250 -4.18 -7.99 13.94
CA LEU A 250 -5.00 -7.83 15.15
C LEU A 250 -6.13 -8.87 15.25
N GLY A 251 -6.65 -9.35 14.12
CA GLY A 251 -7.78 -10.30 14.07
C GLY A 251 -7.40 -11.78 13.96
N TRP A 252 -6.11 -12.11 13.82
CA TRP A 252 -5.61 -13.48 13.64
C TRP A 252 -4.33 -13.71 14.47
N PRO A 253 -4.45 -13.86 15.80
CA PRO A 253 -3.30 -13.99 16.70
C PRO A 253 -2.37 -15.17 16.38
N GLU A 254 -2.91 -16.24 15.79
CA GLU A 254 -2.22 -17.49 15.45
C GLU A 254 -1.17 -17.36 14.34
N ILE A 255 -1.31 -16.37 13.45
CA ILE A 255 -0.30 -16.01 12.43
C ILE A 255 0.42 -14.69 12.76
N SER A 256 0.12 -14.08 13.91
CA SER A 256 0.58 -12.74 14.28
C SER A 256 1.83 -12.79 15.17
N ALA A 257 2.82 -11.98 14.81
CA ALA A 257 4.01 -11.75 15.61
C ALA A 257 3.64 -11.07 16.94
N ARG A 258 4.15 -11.61 18.05
CA ARG A 258 3.92 -11.04 19.39
C ARG A 258 4.60 -9.67 19.51
N TYR A 259 3.83 -8.65 19.84
CA TYR A 259 4.32 -7.28 20.00
C TYR A 259 4.00 -6.75 21.40
N ASN A 260 5.03 -6.26 22.11
CA ASN A 260 4.87 -5.47 23.33
C ASN A 260 5.50 -4.10 23.08
N ALA A 261 4.63 -3.11 22.86
CA ALA A 261 5.00 -1.73 22.54
C ALA A 261 5.71 -0.99 23.69
N VAL A 262 5.55 -1.45 24.94
CA VAL A 262 6.17 -0.82 26.11
C VAL A 262 7.34 -1.63 26.67
N GLY A 263 7.50 -2.90 26.30
CA GLY A 263 8.55 -3.77 26.85
C GLY A 263 9.93 -3.65 26.20
N ARG A 264 10.14 -2.80 25.19
CA ARG A 264 11.49 -2.47 24.65
C ARG A 264 11.71 -0.96 24.72
N PHE A 265 12.59 -0.51 25.60
CA PHE A 265 12.93 0.90 25.84
C PHE A 265 14.43 1.05 26.07
N GLY A 266 14.98 2.23 25.75
CA GLY A 266 16.32 2.62 26.19
C GLY A 266 16.31 3.24 27.60
N ARG A 267 15.22 3.93 27.96
CA ARG A 267 14.96 4.51 29.28
C ARG A 267 13.59 4.08 29.78
N VAL A 268 13.47 3.70 31.06
CA VAL A 268 12.20 3.24 31.66
C VAL A 268 11.07 4.28 31.51
N SER A 269 11.41 5.57 31.53
CA SER A 269 10.48 6.68 31.29
C SER A 269 9.75 6.62 29.93
N GLU A 270 10.29 5.91 28.93
CA GLU A 270 9.60 5.68 27.65
C GLU A 270 8.34 4.82 27.82
N VAL A 271 8.28 3.93 28.81
CA VAL A 271 7.09 3.13 29.13
C VAL A 271 5.91 4.07 29.42
N ALA A 272 6.10 5.00 30.36
CA ALA A 272 5.12 6.00 30.72
C ALA A 272 4.78 6.92 29.54
N SER A 273 5.77 7.38 28.77
CA SER A 273 5.54 8.24 27.61
C SER A 273 4.70 7.58 26.52
N ARG A 274 4.88 6.27 26.28
CA ARG A 274 4.11 5.51 25.28
C ARG A 274 2.69 5.19 25.74
N VAL A 275 2.45 5.07 27.05
CA VAL A 275 1.10 4.89 27.63
C VAL A 275 0.35 6.21 27.69
N ALA A 276 0.92 7.22 28.37
CA ALA A 276 0.27 8.51 28.59
C ALA A 276 0.22 9.40 27.33
N GLY A 277 1.05 9.15 26.33
CA GLY A 277 1.03 9.85 25.04
C GLY A 277 -0.24 9.65 24.21
N GLN A 278 -1.12 8.72 24.60
CA GLN A 278 -2.47 8.56 24.03
C GLN A 278 -3.49 9.56 24.60
N LEU A 279 -3.17 10.25 25.71
CA LEU A 279 -4.06 11.21 26.36
C LEU A 279 -3.91 12.61 25.75
N SER A 280 -5.01 13.35 25.70
CA SER A 280 -5.03 14.73 25.18
C SER A 280 -4.10 15.65 25.98
N GLY A 281 -3.29 16.44 25.27
CA GLY A 281 -2.31 17.35 25.86
C GLY A 281 -2.82 18.75 26.16
N GLU A 282 -4.12 19.02 26.02
CA GLU A 282 -4.70 20.36 26.03
C GLU A 282 -5.57 20.61 27.26
N GLY A 283 -5.51 21.84 27.79
CA GLY A 283 -6.32 22.28 28.93
C GLY A 283 -6.13 21.41 30.19
N ASN A 284 -7.23 21.19 30.91
CA ASN A 284 -7.23 20.37 32.14
C ASN A 284 -6.77 18.92 31.91
N SER A 285 -6.83 18.40 30.68
CA SER A 285 -6.32 17.06 30.34
C SER A 285 -4.81 16.95 30.50
N ALA A 286 -4.06 18.05 30.35
CA ALA A 286 -2.61 18.04 30.50
C ALA A 286 -2.18 17.62 31.91
N ALA A 287 -2.81 18.17 32.96
CA ALA A 287 -2.51 17.79 34.35
C ALA A 287 -2.83 16.31 34.64
N PHE A 288 -3.94 15.80 34.10
CA PHE A 288 -4.29 14.38 34.18
C PHE A 288 -3.27 13.49 33.46
N ARG A 289 -2.78 13.91 32.29
CA ARG A 289 -1.73 13.21 31.54
C ARG A 289 -0.41 13.15 32.30
N GLU A 290 0.03 14.26 32.91
CA GLU A 290 1.27 14.28 33.72
C GLU A 290 1.13 13.40 34.97
N PHE A 291 -0.04 13.38 35.62
CA PHE A 291 -0.32 12.46 36.73
C PHE A 291 -0.25 11.00 36.28
N ALA A 292 -0.96 10.63 35.20
CA ALA A 292 -0.93 9.27 34.63
C ALA A 292 0.48 8.86 34.21
N TRP A 293 1.25 9.77 33.59
CA TRP A 293 2.65 9.55 33.24
C TRP A 293 3.50 9.27 34.47
N ARG A 294 3.42 10.11 35.52
CA ARG A 294 4.20 9.95 36.75
C ARG A 294 3.90 8.61 37.43
N PHE A 295 2.63 8.23 37.50
CA PHE A 295 2.20 6.98 38.13
C PHE A 295 2.68 5.74 37.34
N VAL A 296 2.47 5.71 36.02
CA VAL A 296 2.98 4.62 35.16
C VAL A 296 4.51 4.57 35.18
N ASN A 297 5.21 5.70 35.30
CA ASN A 297 6.67 5.73 35.41
C ASN A 297 7.17 5.09 36.72
N ILE A 298 6.49 5.34 37.85
CA ILE A 298 6.81 4.70 39.13
C ILE A 298 6.58 3.18 39.03
N VAL A 299 5.41 2.76 38.54
CA VAL A 299 5.09 1.33 38.32
C VAL A 299 6.13 0.67 37.41
N ALA A 300 6.46 1.28 36.27
CA ALA A 300 7.44 0.74 35.34
C ALA A 300 8.85 0.64 35.94
N ARG A 301 9.28 1.60 36.78
CA ARG A 301 10.56 1.55 37.49
C ARG A 301 10.59 0.44 38.53
N ALA A 302 9.53 0.27 39.32
CA ALA A 302 9.41 -0.82 40.28
C ALA A 302 9.43 -2.20 39.60
N LEU A 303 8.69 -2.39 38.50
CA LEU A 303 8.71 -3.63 37.71
C LEU A 303 10.12 -3.97 37.23
N VAL A 304 10.80 -3.02 36.58
CA VAL A 304 12.16 -3.22 36.07
C VAL A 304 13.15 -3.53 37.19
N ALA A 305 13.03 -2.87 38.34
CA ALA A 305 13.86 -3.14 39.51
C ALA A 305 13.56 -4.51 40.16
N LEU A 306 12.32 -5.00 40.07
CA LEU A 306 11.92 -6.37 40.44
C LEU A 306 12.36 -7.43 39.40
N GLY A 307 12.99 -7.03 38.29
CA GLY A 307 13.37 -7.93 37.19
C GLY A 307 12.20 -8.30 36.26
N GLU A 308 11.03 -7.70 36.45
CA GLU A 308 9.86 -7.90 35.61
C GLU A 308 9.87 -6.95 34.42
N ARG A 309 9.53 -7.47 33.24
CA ARG A 309 9.48 -6.69 32.02
C ARG A 309 8.12 -6.00 31.88
N PRO A 310 8.04 -4.65 31.85
CA PRO A 310 6.76 -3.96 31.71
C PRO A 310 5.96 -4.38 30.48
N ASP A 311 4.68 -4.65 30.69
CA ASP A 311 3.66 -4.81 29.66
C ASP A 311 2.35 -4.15 30.10
N TYR A 312 1.38 -4.04 29.18
CA TYR A 312 0.10 -3.40 29.47
C TYR A 312 -0.71 -4.09 30.57
N THR A 313 -0.58 -5.41 30.72
CA THR A 313 -1.33 -6.20 31.71
C THR A 313 -0.75 -6.02 33.11
N LEU A 314 0.57 -6.04 33.26
CA LEU A 314 1.25 -5.73 34.52
C LEU A 314 1.01 -4.28 34.94
N ILE A 315 1.14 -3.32 34.01
CA ILE A 315 0.85 -1.91 34.28
C ILE A 315 -0.61 -1.76 34.73
N MET A 316 -1.58 -2.34 34.02
CA MET A 316 -3.00 -2.25 34.41
C MET A 316 -3.30 -2.94 35.75
N ARG A 317 -2.67 -4.10 36.03
CA ARG A 317 -2.77 -4.79 37.34
C ARG A 317 -2.34 -3.87 38.46
N TYR A 318 -1.14 -3.29 38.36
CA TYR A 318 -0.55 -2.49 39.43
C TYR A 318 -1.08 -1.06 39.50
N VAL A 319 -1.67 -0.54 38.43
CA VAL A 319 -2.45 0.70 38.47
C VAL A 319 -3.73 0.52 39.30
N ASN A 320 -4.37 -0.65 39.21
CA ASN A 320 -5.58 -0.96 39.98
C ASN A 320 -5.29 -1.51 41.40
N ASN A 321 -4.14 -2.17 41.60
CA ASN A 321 -3.69 -2.69 42.89
C ASN A 321 -2.21 -2.34 43.10
N ILE A 322 -1.96 -1.10 43.54
CA ILE A 322 -0.61 -0.61 43.81
C ILE A 322 0.00 -1.24 45.07
N ALA A 323 -0.83 -1.70 46.01
CA ALA A 323 -0.41 -2.29 47.28
C ALA A 323 0.42 -3.56 47.10
N ASP A 324 0.02 -4.45 46.18
CA ASP A 324 0.80 -5.65 45.80
C ASP A 324 2.20 -5.26 45.28
N LEU A 325 2.30 -4.20 44.45
CA LEU A 325 3.60 -3.70 43.97
C LEU A 325 4.43 -3.10 45.10
N TYR A 326 3.81 -2.33 46.00
CA TYR A 326 4.47 -1.74 47.16
C TYR A 326 5.05 -2.82 48.07
N ILE A 327 4.25 -3.81 48.49
CA ILE A 327 4.72 -4.89 49.38
C ILE A 327 5.91 -5.63 48.74
N ARG A 328 5.82 -5.96 47.45
CA ARG A 328 6.89 -6.65 46.72
C ARG A 328 8.15 -5.80 46.59
N TYR A 329 8.02 -4.52 46.23
CA TYR A 329 9.15 -3.62 46.04
C TYR A 329 9.82 -3.25 47.37
N ALA A 330 9.03 -2.90 48.39
CA ALA A 330 9.51 -2.63 49.74
C ALA A 330 10.24 -3.84 50.32
N GLY A 331 9.67 -5.04 50.21
CA GLY A 331 10.33 -6.28 50.65
C GLY A 331 11.68 -6.48 49.99
N LYS A 332 11.78 -6.28 48.66
CA LYS A 332 13.05 -6.32 47.94
C LYS A 332 14.05 -5.29 48.49
N VAL A 333 13.69 -4.01 48.50
CA VAL A 333 14.61 -2.92 48.90
C VAL A 333 15.09 -3.12 50.34
N ILE A 334 14.21 -3.53 51.24
CA ILE A 334 14.54 -3.83 52.64
C ILE A 334 15.53 -5.00 52.72
N SER A 335 15.26 -6.12 52.04
CA SER A 335 16.17 -7.28 52.04
C SER A 335 17.56 -6.98 51.46
N GLU A 336 17.67 -6.05 50.51
CA GLU A 336 18.93 -5.67 49.86
C GLU A 336 19.70 -4.56 50.59
N GLN A 337 19.02 -3.66 51.30
CA GLN A 337 19.63 -2.43 51.84
C GLN A 337 19.56 -2.27 53.36
N MET A 338 18.53 -2.77 54.03
CA MET A 338 18.38 -2.73 55.50
C MET A 338 17.64 -3.98 56.03
N PRO A 339 18.26 -5.18 55.96
CA PRO A 339 17.66 -6.43 56.41
C PRO A 339 17.30 -6.43 57.92
N GLU A 340 17.91 -5.55 58.72
CA GLU A 340 17.51 -5.34 60.12
C GLU A 340 16.04 -4.95 60.30
N LEU A 341 15.43 -4.31 59.30
CA LEU A 341 14.01 -3.92 59.32
C LEU A 341 13.07 -5.11 59.08
N GLU A 342 13.54 -6.24 58.53
CA GLU A 342 12.69 -7.44 58.34
C GLU A 342 12.17 -7.97 59.68
N ASN A 343 13.05 -8.04 60.69
CA ASN A 343 12.69 -8.44 62.05
C ASN A 343 11.69 -7.46 62.69
N ALA A 344 11.85 -6.15 62.42
CA ALA A 344 10.90 -5.15 62.88
C ALA A 344 9.52 -5.33 62.22
N ILE A 345 9.47 -5.62 60.92
CA ILE A 345 8.22 -5.89 60.18
C ILE A 345 7.54 -7.16 60.71
N LEU A 346 8.28 -8.25 60.92
CA LEU A 346 7.74 -9.49 61.48
C LEU A 346 7.17 -9.28 62.88
N ASN A 347 7.86 -8.54 63.74
CA ASN A 347 7.36 -8.18 65.07
C ASN A 347 6.10 -7.29 64.97
N ASN A 348 6.11 -6.28 64.10
CA ASN A 348 4.94 -5.43 63.84
C ASN A 348 3.74 -6.26 63.36
N MET A 349 3.93 -7.21 62.44
CA MET A 349 2.85 -8.07 61.94
C MET A 349 2.28 -9.03 63.00
N ASN A 350 3.04 -9.37 64.05
CA ASN A 350 2.58 -10.19 65.16
C ASN A 350 1.85 -9.38 66.25
N VAL A 351 2.10 -8.06 66.34
CA VAL A 351 1.56 -7.17 67.37
C VAL A 351 0.37 -6.35 66.88
N LEU A 352 0.39 -5.90 65.63
CA LEU A 352 -0.64 -5.05 65.04
C LEU A 352 -1.82 -5.89 64.55
N GLY A 353 -3.03 -5.54 65.01
CA GLY A 353 -4.29 -6.03 64.48
C GLY A 353 -4.91 -5.09 63.45
N GLU A 354 -6.04 -5.48 62.87
CA GLU A 354 -6.80 -4.63 61.93
C GLU A 354 -7.32 -3.33 62.59
N ALA A 355 -7.49 -3.32 63.92
CA ALA A 355 -7.85 -2.13 64.69
C ALA A 355 -6.75 -1.06 64.73
N ASP A 356 -5.48 -1.46 64.62
CA ASP A 356 -4.30 -0.56 64.67
C ASP A 356 -3.94 0.06 63.32
N VAL A 357 -4.53 -0.47 62.24
CA VAL A 357 -4.40 0.04 60.87
C VAL A 357 -5.24 1.33 60.72
N PRO A 358 -4.75 2.38 60.02
CA PRO A 358 -5.52 3.58 59.75
C PRO A 358 -6.88 3.29 59.10
N ARG A 359 -7.94 4.01 59.52
CA ARG A 359 -9.32 3.81 59.03
C ARG A 359 -9.50 3.88 57.51
N THR A 360 -8.59 4.53 56.79
CA THR A 360 -8.55 4.60 55.33
C THR A 360 -8.06 3.30 54.65
N MET A 361 -7.36 2.44 55.38
CA MET A 361 -6.78 1.18 54.92
C MET A 361 -7.48 -0.07 55.51
N GLN A 362 -8.30 0.08 56.56
CA GLN A 362 -9.08 -1.03 57.13
C GLN A 362 -9.98 -1.71 56.07
N ASN A 363 -10.14 -3.03 56.17
CA ASN A 363 -10.80 -3.89 55.16
C ASN A 363 -10.10 -3.98 53.78
N GLN A 364 -8.90 -3.42 53.59
CA GLN A 364 -8.11 -3.68 52.38
C GLN A 364 -7.32 -5.00 52.50
N PRO A 365 -7.08 -5.73 51.39
CA PRO A 365 -6.18 -6.88 51.40
C PRO A 365 -4.78 -6.48 51.90
N ASP A 366 -4.17 -7.35 52.71
CA ASP A 366 -2.82 -7.15 53.29
C ASP A 366 -2.63 -5.86 54.11
N ALA A 367 -3.70 -5.17 54.55
CA ALA A 367 -3.60 -3.87 55.22
C ALA A 367 -2.68 -3.85 56.46
N VAL A 368 -2.72 -4.89 57.30
CA VAL A 368 -1.82 -5.04 58.45
C VAL A 368 -0.35 -5.16 58.02
N ARG A 369 -0.08 -5.85 56.90
CA ARG A 369 1.27 -6.02 56.34
C ARG A 369 1.80 -4.72 55.74
N ILE A 370 0.96 -3.99 55.00
CA ILE A 370 1.29 -2.66 54.47
C ILE A 370 1.64 -1.72 55.63
N TRP A 371 0.83 -1.71 56.69
CA TRP A 371 1.04 -0.89 57.87
C TRP A 371 2.30 -1.29 58.66
N ALA A 372 2.57 -2.59 58.83
CA ALA A 372 3.78 -3.09 59.47
C ALA A 372 5.07 -2.65 58.75
N ILE A 373 5.06 -2.64 57.40
CA ILE A 373 6.14 -2.10 56.55
C ILE A 373 6.26 -0.59 56.75
N GLU A 374 5.14 0.15 56.71
CA GLU A 374 5.12 1.61 56.86
C GLU A 374 5.64 2.09 58.23
N VAL A 375 5.29 1.38 59.31
CA VAL A 375 5.82 1.62 60.66
C VAL A 375 7.32 1.36 60.73
N ALA A 376 7.80 0.28 60.10
CA ALA A 376 9.24 -0.04 60.06
C ALA A 376 10.04 1.01 59.25
N LEU A 377 9.54 1.43 58.09
CA LEU A 377 10.12 2.50 57.27
C LEU A 377 10.06 3.88 57.95
N SER A 378 9.10 4.10 58.83
CA SER A 378 8.97 5.34 59.62
C SER A 378 9.88 5.40 60.86
N SER A 379 10.60 4.32 61.17
CA SER A 379 11.55 4.27 62.29
C SER A 379 12.81 5.13 62.07
N GLU A 380 13.58 5.36 63.14
CA GLU A 380 14.91 6.00 63.09
C GLU A 380 15.88 5.35 62.10
N ALA A 381 15.79 4.02 61.93
CA ALA A 381 16.56 3.30 60.93
C ALA A 381 15.95 3.48 59.53
N GLY A 382 14.63 3.22 59.39
CA GLY A 382 13.90 3.32 58.12
C GLY A 382 14.01 4.68 57.43
N LYS A 383 14.02 5.79 58.19
CA LYS A 383 14.22 7.15 57.67
C LYS A 383 15.58 7.41 57.02
N LYS A 384 16.55 6.50 57.17
CA LYS A 384 17.86 6.55 56.49
C LYS A 384 17.81 5.92 55.11
N LEU A 385 16.76 5.16 54.79
CA LEU A 385 16.50 4.66 53.45
C LEU A 385 16.05 5.83 52.56
N TYR A 386 16.70 6.00 51.42
CA TYR A 386 16.21 6.88 50.37
C TYR A 386 16.08 6.09 49.08
N ASP A 387 14.84 5.76 48.69
CA ASP A 387 14.53 5.13 47.41
C ASP A 387 13.38 5.89 46.72
N PRO A 388 13.63 6.58 45.59
CA PRO A 388 12.64 7.40 44.89
C PRO A 388 11.64 6.60 44.03
N ILE A 389 11.59 5.28 44.18
CA ILE A 389 10.53 4.40 43.69
C ILE A 389 9.64 4.02 44.88
N LEU A 390 10.24 3.65 46.02
CA LEU A 390 9.55 3.36 47.27
C LEU A 390 8.73 4.57 47.75
N ASP A 391 9.35 5.76 47.79
CA ASP A 391 8.68 7.03 48.11
C ASP A 391 7.61 7.45 47.08
N GLY A 392 7.56 6.79 45.91
CA GLY A 392 6.51 6.98 44.92
C GLY A 392 5.39 5.93 44.98
N LEU A 393 5.58 4.85 45.75
CA LEU A 393 4.62 3.77 45.95
C LEU A 393 3.87 3.89 47.30
N ARG A 394 4.41 4.66 48.23
CA ARG A 394 3.77 5.12 49.48
C ARG A 394 2.78 6.26 49.20
#